data_AF-A0A258UE71-F1
#
_entry.id   AF-A0A258UE71-F1
#
_cell.length_a   1.000
_cell.length_b   1.000
_cell.length_c   1.000
_cell.angle_alpha   90.00
_cell.angle_beta   90.00
_cell.angle_gamma   90.00
#
_symmetry.space_group_name_H-M   'P 1'
#
loop_
_entity.id
_entity.type
_entity.pdbx_description
1 polymer ?
#
loop_
_entity_poly.entity_id
_entity_poly.type
_entity_poly.pdbx_seq_one_letter_code
_entity_poly.pdbx_strand_id
1 'polypeptide(L)'
;MKNKEIIQELEQVAPLLNTIAKTPVQTVPTGYFDHFQVPIQMEETKVVQMNPGRKWFTLAAAAVVIGVLVIGGFNLVNQSTVKTSPVLVINMEQIAKMDIDKSVQALSNDAIDEYLKTANALAGPENSLHQYTVDAISETTVAEISDEELQLYLSE
;
A
#
# COMPACT_ATOMS: atom_id res chain seq x y z
N MET A 1 -45.39 2.66 -13.42
CA MET A 1 -45.20 1.76 -12.25
C MET A 1 -44.18 2.31 -11.25
N LYS A 2 -43.00 2.77 -11.69
CA LYS A 2 -41.90 3.26 -10.83
C LYS A 2 -42.23 4.30 -9.74
N ASN A 3 -43.16 5.24 -9.99
CA ASN A 3 -43.54 6.24 -8.97
C ASN A 3 -44.38 5.65 -7.82
N LYS A 4 -45.12 4.56 -8.06
CA LYS A 4 -46.00 3.97 -7.04
C LYS A 4 -45.19 3.24 -5.96
N GLU A 5 -44.14 2.54 -6.38
CA GLU A 5 -43.19 1.86 -5.48
C GLU A 5 -42.44 2.86 -4.61
N ILE A 6 -41.95 3.97 -5.18
CA ILE A 6 -41.24 5.02 -4.43
C ILE A 6 -42.15 5.67 -3.37
N ILE A 7 -43.43 5.89 -3.69
CA ILE A 7 -44.40 6.45 -2.73
C ILE A 7 -44.65 5.48 -1.58
N GLN A 8 -44.78 4.18 -1.87
CA GLN A 8 -45.01 3.14 -0.87
C GLN A 8 -43.79 2.97 0.07
N GLU A 9 -42.57 2.99 -0.48
CA GLU A 9 -41.33 2.98 0.31
C GLU A 9 -41.21 4.22 1.19
N LEU A 10 -41.56 5.41 0.66
CA LEU A 10 -41.56 6.66 1.43
C LEU A 10 -42.60 6.66 2.56
N GLU A 11 -43.78 6.05 2.38
CA GLU A 11 -44.76 5.90 3.46
C GLU A 11 -44.22 5.08 4.63
N GLN A 12 -43.42 4.04 4.33
CA GLN A 12 -42.85 3.17 5.36
C GLN A 12 -41.62 3.78 6.04
N VAL A 13 -40.75 4.45 5.29
CA VAL A 13 -39.45 4.94 5.79
C VAL A 13 -39.53 6.39 6.30
N ALA A 14 -40.32 7.24 5.67
CA ALA A 14 -40.40 8.66 5.98
C ALA A 14 -41.81 9.23 5.71
N PRO A 15 -42.83 8.84 6.50
CA PRO A 15 -44.22 9.20 6.25
C PRO A 15 -44.44 10.72 6.19
N LEU A 16 -43.70 11.49 7.01
CA LEU A 16 -43.74 12.96 6.99
C LEU A 16 -43.23 13.56 5.68
N LEU A 17 -42.25 12.95 5.01
CA LEU A 17 -41.78 13.46 3.71
C LEU A 17 -42.80 13.20 2.60
N ASN A 18 -43.59 12.13 2.72
CA ASN A 18 -44.64 11.83 1.75
C ASN A 18 -45.82 12.82 1.82
N THR A 19 -46.03 13.48 2.97
CA THR A 19 -47.09 14.48 3.13
C THR A 19 -46.70 15.88 2.64
N ILE A 20 -45.41 16.12 2.36
CA ILE A 20 -44.93 17.41 1.85
C ILE A 20 -45.30 17.56 0.38
N ALA A 21 -45.84 18.72 0.02
CA ALA A 21 -46.19 19.06 -1.36
C ALA A 21 -44.94 19.00 -2.26
N LYS A 22 -45.03 18.21 -3.35
CA LYS A 22 -43.95 18.05 -4.35
C LYS A 22 -43.98 19.17 -5.38
N THR A 23 -44.15 20.40 -4.88
CA THR A 23 -44.20 21.63 -5.67
C THR A 23 -43.18 22.60 -5.12
N PRO A 24 -42.48 23.37 -5.96
CA PRO A 24 -41.52 24.36 -5.49
C PRO A 24 -42.23 25.41 -4.62
N VAL A 25 -41.70 25.65 -3.41
CA VAL A 25 -42.25 26.65 -2.46
C VAL A 25 -42.10 28.07 -2.99
N GLN A 26 -41.07 28.30 -3.80
CA GLN A 26 -40.79 29.59 -4.42
C GLN A 26 -40.71 29.40 -5.93
N THR A 27 -41.40 30.29 -6.65
CA THR A 27 -41.34 30.35 -8.11
C THR A 27 -40.87 31.74 -8.51
N VAL A 28 -40.11 31.80 -9.60
CA VAL A 28 -39.69 33.08 -10.17
C VAL A 28 -40.74 33.53 -11.19
N PRO A 29 -40.99 34.85 -11.32
CA PRO A 29 -41.85 35.37 -12.37
C PRO A 29 -41.34 34.97 -13.76
N THR A 30 -42.27 34.82 -14.71
CA THR A 30 -41.94 34.62 -16.11
C THR A 30 -41.02 35.74 -16.59
N GLY A 31 -39.87 35.38 -17.16
CA GLY A 31 -38.86 36.33 -17.66
C GLY A 31 -37.88 36.89 -16.62
N TYR A 32 -37.87 36.39 -15.38
CA TYR A 32 -36.92 36.81 -14.34
C TYR A 32 -35.44 36.73 -14.81
N PHE A 33 -35.10 35.69 -15.56
CA PHE A 33 -33.73 35.49 -16.06
C PHE A 33 -33.43 36.22 -17.37
N ASP A 34 -34.44 36.80 -18.05
CA ASP A 34 -34.22 37.51 -19.32
C ASP A 34 -33.41 38.80 -19.12
N HIS A 35 -33.47 39.37 -17.92
CA HIS A 35 -32.70 40.54 -17.52
C HIS A 35 -31.51 40.21 -16.62
N PHE A 36 -31.23 38.93 -16.37
CA PHE A 36 -30.13 38.51 -15.51
C PHE A 36 -28.80 38.64 -16.27
N GLN A 37 -28.10 39.75 -16.04
CA GLN A 37 -26.76 39.99 -16.57
C GLN A 37 -25.75 39.86 -15.44
N VAL A 38 -24.91 38.81 -15.51
CA VAL A 38 -23.73 38.71 -14.64
C VAL A 38 -22.64 39.57 -15.27
N PRO A 39 -22.09 40.57 -14.57
CA PRO A 39 -20.92 41.31 -15.07
C PRO A 39 -19.74 40.35 -15.07
N ILE A 40 -19.44 39.77 -16.24
CA ILE A 40 -18.22 38.98 -16.43
C ILE A 40 -17.08 39.99 -16.55
N GLN A 41 -16.38 40.23 -15.45
CA GLN A 41 -15.09 40.92 -15.50
C GLN A 41 -14.10 39.97 -16.17
N MET A 42 -13.86 40.20 -17.45
CA MET A 42 -12.77 39.54 -18.18
C MET A 42 -11.45 40.19 -17.72
N GLU A 43 -10.98 39.81 -16.54
CA GLU A 43 -9.57 40.05 -16.22
C GLU A 43 -8.74 39.07 -17.06
N GLU A 44 -7.79 39.60 -17.82
CA GLU A 44 -6.83 38.79 -18.56
C GLU A 44 -6.08 37.90 -17.57
N THR A 45 -6.45 36.62 -17.54
CA THR A 45 -5.78 35.64 -16.70
C THR A 45 -4.31 35.63 -17.05
N LYS A 46 -3.45 35.87 -16.06
CA LYS A 46 -1.99 35.95 -16.23
C LYS A 46 -1.47 34.68 -16.91
N VAL A 47 -1.11 34.77 -18.19
CA VAL A 47 -0.47 33.68 -18.92
C VAL A 47 0.95 33.53 -18.39
N VAL A 48 1.17 32.52 -17.55
CA VAL A 48 2.51 32.18 -17.06
C VAL A 48 3.16 31.24 -18.06
N GLN A 49 4.31 31.65 -18.59
CA GLN A 49 5.13 30.80 -19.44
C GLN A 49 5.75 29.67 -18.61
N MET A 50 5.50 28.42 -19.01
CA MET A 50 6.12 27.26 -18.37
C MET A 50 7.55 27.11 -18.88
N ASN A 51 8.54 27.09 -17.98
CA ASN A 51 9.93 26.87 -18.36
C ASN A 51 10.24 25.35 -18.48
N PRO A 52 10.53 24.81 -19.68
CA PRO A 52 10.80 23.38 -19.87
C PRO A 52 12.18 22.93 -19.35
N GLY A 53 13.06 23.88 -18.98
CA GLY A 53 14.44 23.59 -18.56
C GLY A 53 14.59 22.71 -17.32
N ARG A 54 13.54 22.57 -16.49
CA ARG A 54 13.58 21.72 -15.28
C ARG A 54 13.74 20.22 -15.58
N LYS A 55 13.29 19.75 -16.75
CA LYS A 55 13.35 18.32 -17.12
C LYS A 55 14.73 17.86 -17.62
N TRP A 56 15.60 18.80 -17.99
CA TRP A 56 16.96 18.47 -18.45
C TRP A 56 17.89 18.13 -17.28
N PHE A 57 17.69 18.75 -16.11
CA PHE A 57 18.42 18.39 -14.90
C PHE A 57 18.10 16.97 -14.42
N THR A 58 16.85 16.53 -14.54
CA THR A 58 16.47 15.14 -14.19
C THR A 58 17.09 14.12 -15.15
N LEU A 59 17.23 14.47 -16.44
CA LEU A 59 17.91 13.62 -17.42
C LEU A 59 19.42 13.56 -17.16
N ALA A 60 20.05 14.70 -16.87
CA ALA A 60 21.47 14.76 -16.53
C ALA A 60 21.78 13.97 -15.24
N ALA A 61 20.94 14.11 -14.20
CA ALA A 61 21.07 13.34 -12.97
C ALA A 61 20.98 11.83 -13.23
N ALA A 62 20.05 11.37 -14.07
CA ALA A 62 19.94 9.97 -14.44
C ALA A 62 21.20 9.46 -15.16
N ALA A 63 21.76 10.24 -16.09
CA ALA A 63 23.00 9.88 -16.80
C ALA A 63 24.20 9.79 -15.86
N VAL A 64 24.31 10.69 -14.86
CA VAL A 64 25.36 10.63 -13.84
C VAL A 64 25.21 9.38 -12.96
N VAL A 65 24.00 9.06 -12.51
CA VAL A 65 23.75 7.86 -11.70
C VAL A 65 24.11 6.60 -12.49
N ILE A 66 23.71 6.52 -13.76
CA ILE A 66 24.11 5.41 -14.66
C ILE A 66 25.63 5.36 -14.82
N GLY A 67 26.30 6.51 -15.03
CA GLY A 67 27.76 6.58 -15.13
C GLY A 67 28.48 6.08 -13.87
N VAL A 68 28.03 6.49 -12.69
CA VAL A 68 28.57 6.04 -11.40
C VAL A 68 28.33 4.53 -11.20
N LEU A 69 27.16 4.03 -11.57
CA LEU A 69 26.84 2.59 -11.50
C LEU A 69 27.67 1.77 -12.50
N VAL A 70 27.91 2.27 -13.71
CA VAL A 70 28.76 1.62 -14.71
C VAL A 70 30.22 1.61 -14.27
N ILE A 71 30.75 2.72 -13.77
CA ILE A 71 32.16 2.81 -13.33
C ILE A 71 32.38 1.97 -12.06
N GLY A 72 31.49 2.09 -11.07
CA GLY A 72 31.56 1.29 -9.84
C GLY A 72 31.30 -0.19 -10.09
N GLY A 73 30.31 -0.52 -10.93
CA GLY A 73 29.97 -1.90 -11.30
C GLY A 73 31.01 -2.57 -12.18
N PHE A 74 31.67 -1.86 -13.09
CA PHE A 74 32.72 -2.40 -13.94
C PHE A 74 33.94 -2.85 -13.13
N ASN A 75 34.30 -2.10 -12.08
CA ASN A 75 35.38 -2.48 -11.17
C ASN A 75 35.03 -3.75 -10.36
N LEU A 76 33.76 -3.94 -10.02
CA LEU A 76 33.25 -5.14 -9.36
C LEU A 76 33.15 -6.35 -10.31
N VAL A 77 32.83 -6.14 -11.59
CA VAL A 77 32.73 -7.20 -12.61
C VAL A 77 34.09 -7.72 -13.08
N ASN A 78 35.15 -6.89 -13.01
CA ASN A 78 36.53 -7.34 -13.23
C ASN A 78 37.06 -8.19 -12.05
N GLN A 79 36.28 -8.33 -10.98
CA GLN A 79 36.45 -9.35 -9.96
C GLN A 79 35.41 -10.44 -10.24
N SER A 80 35.85 -11.69 -10.39
CA SER A 80 35.02 -12.77 -10.92
C SER A 80 33.63 -12.89 -10.26
N THR A 81 32.62 -12.47 -11.02
CA THR A 81 31.20 -12.88 -11.03
C THR A 81 30.44 -12.96 -9.69
N VAL A 82 29.55 -11.99 -9.47
CA VAL A 82 28.17 -12.27 -9.07
C VAL A 82 27.23 -11.50 -9.99
N LYS A 83 26.42 -12.22 -10.76
CA LYS A 83 25.46 -11.64 -11.72
C LYS A 83 24.24 -11.12 -10.96
N THR A 84 24.09 -9.80 -10.84
CA THR A 84 22.83 -9.18 -10.39
C THR A 84 22.15 -8.48 -11.56
N SER A 85 20.96 -8.96 -11.93
CA SER A 85 20.05 -8.33 -12.92
C SER A 85 18.94 -7.58 -12.17
N PRO A 86 18.51 -6.39 -12.63
CA PRO A 86 17.53 -5.58 -11.93
C PRO A 86 16.11 -5.91 -12.40
N VAL A 87 15.62 -7.11 -12.06
CA VAL A 87 14.20 -7.49 -12.03
C VAL A 87 14.11 -8.59 -10.98
N LEU A 88 13.13 -8.53 -10.07
CA LEU A 88 12.78 -9.62 -9.16
C LEU A 88 12.29 -10.83 -9.96
N VAL A 89 13.21 -11.50 -10.65
CA VAL A 89 13.03 -12.85 -11.16
C VAL A 89 13.62 -13.74 -10.09
N ILE A 90 12.75 -14.38 -9.31
CA ILE A 90 13.15 -15.48 -8.43
C ILE A 90 13.75 -16.55 -9.36
N ASN A 91 15.08 -16.59 -9.45
CA ASN A 91 15.78 -17.55 -10.29
C ASN A 91 15.80 -18.89 -9.55
N MET A 92 14.85 -19.77 -9.88
CA MET A 92 14.72 -21.11 -9.30
C MET A 92 16.04 -21.91 -9.32
N GLU A 93 16.87 -21.69 -10.34
CA GLU A 93 18.18 -22.34 -10.48
C GLU A 93 19.23 -21.85 -9.47
N GLN A 94 19.11 -20.61 -8.96
CA GLN A 94 20.00 -20.05 -7.93
C GLN A 94 19.60 -20.51 -6.53
N ILE A 95 18.28 -20.68 -6.28
CA ILE A 95 17.77 -21.26 -5.03
C ILE A 95 18.19 -22.72 -4.92
N ALA A 96 18.13 -23.48 -6.01
CA ALA A 96 18.52 -24.89 -6.03
C ALA A 96 20.02 -25.14 -5.80
N LYS A 97 20.87 -24.13 -6.02
CA LYS A 97 22.33 -24.20 -5.80
C LYS A 97 22.76 -23.46 -4.52
N MET A 98 21.82 -22.86 -3.79
CA MET A 98 22.11 -22.16 -2.55
C MET A 98 22.31 -23.18 -1.44
N ASP A 99 23.45 -23.11 -0.78
CA ASP A 99 23.71 -23.87 0.43
C ASP A 99 22.89 -23.25 1.57
N ILE A 100 21.77 -23.91 1.88
CA ILE A 100 20.80 -23.44 2.86
C ILE A 100 21.46 -23.35 4.24
N ASP A 101 22.30 -24.32 4.60
CA ASP A 101 22.96 -24.37 5.92
C ASP A 101 23.86 -23.16 6.13
N LYS A 102 24.63 -22.79 5.10
CA LYS A 102 25.47 -21.59 5.15
C LYS A 102 24.65 -20.30 5.20
N SER A 103 23.52 -20.25 4.52
CA SER A 103 22.64 -19.07 4.51
C SER A 103 21.94 -18.87 5.86
N VAL A 104 21.53 -19.96 6.52
CA VAL A 104 20.89 -19.93 7.84
C VAL A 104 21.90 -19.50 8.91
N GLN A 105 23.14 -19.99 8.85
CA GLN A 105 24.21 -19.59 9.77
C GLN A 105 24.67 -18.13 9.61
N ALA A 106 24.47 -17.56 8.42
CA ALA A 106 24.83 -16.16 8.14
C ALA A 106 23.75 -15.16 8.58
N LEU A 107 22.56 -15.62 9.01
CA LEU A 107 21.53 -14.75 9.57
C LEU A 107 21.96 -14.28 10.97
N SER A 108 21.89 -12.97 11.20
CA SER A 108 22.10 -12.39 12.52
C SER A 108 20.87 -12.63 13.40
N ASN A 109 21.08 -12.88 14.69
CA ASN A 109 20.01 -12.98 15.68
C ASN A 109 19.14 -11.70 15.69
N ASP A 110 19.73 -10.52 15.48
CA ASP A 110 18.99 -9.25 15.39
C ASP A 110 17.97 -9.24 14.25
N ALA A 111 18.30 -9.84 13.11
CA ALA A 111 17.42 -9.89 11.95
C ALA A 111 16.26 -10.86 12.18
N ILE A 112 16.52 -11.93 12.93
CA ILE A 112 15.50 -12.90 13.34
C ILE A 112 14.56 -12.26 14.36
N ASP A 113 15.09 -11.52 15.34
CA ASP A 113 14.31 -10.81 16.35
C ASP A 113 13.40 -9.72 15.72
N GLU A 114 13.92 -8.98 14.74
CA GLU A 114 13.13 -7.98 14.01
C GLU A 114 11.98 -8.65 13.26
N TYR A 115 12.23 -9.76 12.56
CA TYR A 115 11.21 -10.52 11.86
C TYR A 115 10.12 -11.03 12.82
N LEU A 116 10.49 -11.61 13.96
CA LEU A 116 9.55 -12.11 14.97
C LEU A 116 8.69 -10.99 15.55
N LYS A 117 9.29 -9.83 15.82
CA LYS A 117 8.59 -8.63 16.30
C LYS A 117 7.60 -8.10 15.26
N THR A 118 8.01 -8.03 14.00
CA THR A 118 7.14 -7.58 12.91
C THR A 118 6.00 -8.58 12.68
N ALA A 119 6.28 -9.87 12.66
CA ALA A 119 5.27 -10.92 12.52
C ALA A 119 4.23 -10.84 13.65
N ASN A 120 4.68 -10.65 14.90
CA ASN A 120 3.78 -10.47 16.05
C ASN A 120 2.95 -9.19 15.95
N ALA A 121 3.52 -8.11 15.41
CA ALA A 121 2.78 -6.86 15.20
C ALA A 121 1.70 -6.97 14.09
N LEU A 122 1.86 -7.91 13.15
CA LEU A 122 0.89 -8.18 12.09
C LEU A 122 -0.16 -9.24 12.49
N ALA A 123 0.18 -10.14 13.41
CA ALA A 123 -0.77 -11.08 13.99
C ALA A 123 -1.69 -10.30 14.95
N GLY A 124 -2.99 -10.23 14.66
CA GLY A 124 -3.95 -9.52 15.50
C GLY A 124 -3.96 -10.02 16.96
N PRO A 125 -4.68 -9.33 17.87
CA PRO A 125 -4.61 -9.57 19.32
C PRO A 125 -4.95 -11.00 19.77
N GLU A 126 -5.68 -11.77 18.95
CA GLU A 126 -6.03 -13.18 19.22
C GLU A 126 -4.90 -14.16 18.85
N ASN A 127 -3.93 -13.73 18.02
CA ASN A 127 -2.82 -14.55 17.51
C ASN A 127 -1.44 -13.98 17.88
N SER A 128 -1.39 -13.07 18.86
CA SER A 128 -0.11 -12.51 19.30
C SER A 128 0.77 -13.64 19.84
N LEU A 129 1.78 -14.02 19.08
CA LEU A 129 2.84 -14.89 19.58
C LEU A 129 3.44 -14.18 20.80
N HIS A 130 3.62 -14.92 21.90
CA HIS A 130 4.38 -14.41 23.05
C HIS A 130 5.70 -13.79 22.55
N GLN A 131 6.18 -12.72 23.20
CA GLN A 131 7.33 -11.96 22.74
C GLN A 131 8.60 -12.82 22.80
N TYR A 132 8.83 -13.61 21.76
CA TYR A 132 9.99 -14.48 21.62
C TYR A 132 11.15 -13.68 21.03
N THR A 133 12.24 -13.58 21.78
CA THR A 133 13.56 -13.26 21.25
C THR A 133 14.36 -14.55 21.11
N VAL A 134 15.36 -14.57 20.24
CA VAL A 134 16.26 -15.73 20.07
C VAL A 134 16.86 -16.18 21.41
N ASP A 135 17.17 -15.23 22.30
CA ASP A 135 17.68 -15.51 23.64
C ASP A 135 16.61 -16.10 24.59
N ALA A 136 15.36 -15.65 24.50
CA ALA A 136 14.26 -16.16 25.34
C ALA A 136 13.84 -17.60 24.98
N ILE A 137 14.01 -17.99 23.71
CA ILE A 137 13.74 -19.37 23.24
C ILE A 137 14.75 -20.37 23.81
N SER A 138 15.97 -19.93 24.15
CA SER A 138 16.96 -20.80 24.80
C SER A 138 16.61 -21.13 26.26
N GLU A 139 15.81 -20.29 26.92
CA GLU A 139 15.34 -20.51 28.30
C GLU A 139 13.98 -21.25 28.35
N THR A 140 13.07 -21.00 27.40
CA THR A 140 11.84 -21.80 27.22
C THR A 140 12.16 -23.04 26.38
N THR A 141 12.70 -24.06 27.03
CA THR A 141 13.00 -25.33 26.37
C THR A 141 11.73 -25.98 25.81
N VAL A 142 11.82 -26.52 24.59
CA VAL A 142 10.85 -27.46 23.98
C VAL A 142 10.46 -28.61 24.93
N ALA A 143 11.25 -28.87 25.97
CA ALA A 143 10.97 -29.83 27.02
C ALA A 143 9.80 -29.47 27.95
N GLU A 144 9.31 -28.23 27.94
CA GLU A 144 8.19 -27.79 28.80
C GLU A 144 6.82 -27.86 28.08
N ILE A 145 6.82 -28.06 26.75
CA ILE A 145 5.59 -28.39 26.01
C ILE A 145 5.32 -29.88 26.22
N SER A 146 4.16 -30.21 26.79
CA SER A 146 3.74 -31.60 26.99
C SER A 146 3.45 -32.29 25.65
N ASP A 147 3.91 -33.54 25.48
CA ASP A 147 3.64 -34.36 24.29
C ASP A 147 2.13 -34.49 23.98
N GLU A 148 1.26 -34.30 24.98
CA GLU A 148 -0.20 -34.29 24.81
C GLU A 148 -0.72 -33.07 24.05
N GLU A 149 -0.12 -31.88 24.26
CA GLU A 149 -0.53 -30.66 23.54
C GLU A 149 -0.10 -30.72 22.07
N LEU A 150 1.07 -31.31 21.79
CA LEU A 150 1.55 -31.52 20.43
C LEU A 150 0.67 -32.52 19.65
N GLN A 151 0.19 -33.57 20.32
CA GLN A 151 -0.70 -34.54 19.68
C GLN A 151 -2.07 -33.94 19.34
N LEU A 152 -2.60 -33.05 20.17
CA LEU A 152 -3.86 -32.35 19.90
C LEU A 152 -3.75 -31.54 18.60
N TYR A 153 -2.63 -30.83 18.40
CA TYR A 153 -2.37 -30.03 17.22
C TYR A 153 -2.19 -30.85 15.92
N LEU A 154 -1.69 -32.09 16.02
CA LEU A 154 -1.59 -33.00 14.88
C LEU A 154 -2.92 -33.65 14.50
N SER A 155 -3.89 -33.62 15.41
CA SER A 155 -5.21 -34.25 15.24
C SER A 155 -6.30 -33.30 14.76
N GLU A 156 -6.03 -32.00 14.72
CA GLU A 156 -6.84 -30.98 14.04
C GLU A 156 -6.37 -30.80 12.59
#